data_AF-A0A316L898-F1
#
_entry.id   AF-A0A316L898-F1
#
_cell.length_a   1.000
_cell.length_b   1.000
_cell.length_c   1.000
_cell.angle_alpha   90.00
_cell.angle_beta   90.00
_cell.angle_gamma   90.00
#
_symmetry.space_group_name_H-M   'P 1'
#
loop_
_entity.id
_entity.type
_entity.pdbx_description
1 polymer ?
#
loop_
_entity_poly.entity_id
_entity_poly.type
_entity_poly.pdbx_seq_one_letter_code
_entity_poly.pdbx_strand_id
1 'polypeptide(L)' 'MFLDRFNPMGNPNSMKPVTRAIYDCILDFPGETVSFLFRETGYPMLSILDALNRLEEQNFIVVDRSYVDPGCYRCYPTLD' A
#
# COMPACT_ATOMS: atom_id res chain seq x y z
N MET A 1 -19.08 -27.09 -1.08
CA MET A 1 -18.42 -26.39 -2.21
C MET A 1 -19.18 -25.09 -2.44
N PHE A 2 -18.72 -23.99 -1.87
CA PHE A 2 -19.19 -22.65 -2.25
C PHE A 2 -17.94 -21.78 -2.43
N LEU A 3 -17.68 -21.45 -3.69
CA LEU A 3 -16.67 -20.52 -4.15
C LEU A 3 -17.20 -19.11 -3.88
N ASP A 4 -16.95 -18.58 -2.68
CA ASP A 4 -17.01 -17.13 -2.44
C ASP A 4 -15.76 -16.48 -3.04
N ARG A 5 -15.76 -16.45 -4.38
CA ARG A 5 -14.72 -15.85 -5.24
C ARG A 5 -15.04 -14.42 -5.67
N PHE A 6 -15.96 -13.76 -4.97
CA PHE A 6 -16.18 -12.33 -5.13
C PHE A 6 -15.59 -11.62 -3.92
N ASN A 7 -14.32 -11.25 -4.02
CA ASN A 7 -13.82 -10.10 -3.30
C ASN A 7 -14.26 -8.89 -4.15
N PRO A 8 -15.39 -8.22 -3.83
CA PRO A 8 -15.76 -7.03 -4.57
C PRO A 8 -14.61 -6.03 -4.35
N MET A 9 -14.16 -5.39 -5.43
CA MET A 9 -13.12 -4.35 -5.44
C MET A 9 -13.10 -3.60 -4.10
N GLY A 10 -11.95 -3.67 -3.40
CA GLY A 10 -11.80 -3.31 -2.00
C GLY A 10 -12.54 -2.02 -1.67
N ASN A 11 -13.59 -2.11 -0.84
CA ASN A 11 -14.35 -0.93 -0.46
C ASN A 11 -13.41 0.01 0.33
N PRO A 12 -13.12 1.24 -0.15
CA PRO A 12 -12.21 2.16 0.50
C PRO A 12 -12.68 2.57 1.92
N ASN A 13 -13.96 2.36 2.24
CA ASN A 13 -14.51 2.56 3.59
C ASN A 13 -14.25 1.40 4.57
N SER A 14 -13.80 0.23 4.09
CA SER A 14 -13.38 -0.91 4.93
C SER A 14 -11.87 -0.92 5.20
N MET A 15 -11.15 0.07 4.69
CA MET A 15 -9.71 0.16 4.81
C MET A 15 -9.34 0.51 6.26
N LYS A 16 -8.38 -0.24 6.83
CA LYS A 16 -7.87 0.08 8.18
C LYS A 16 -7.30 1.51 8.19
N PRO A 17 -7.43 2.27 9.30
CA PRO A 17 -6.93 3.64 9.38
C PRO A 17 -5.47 3.79 8.94
N VAL A 18 -4.61 2.84 9.31
CA VAL A 18 -3.20 2.79 8.89
C VAL A 18 -3.08 2.67 7.38
N THR A 19 -3.78 1.71 6.76
CA THR A 19 -3.73 1.47 5.32
C THR A 19 -4.20 2.68 4.52
N ARG A 20 -5.23 3.37 5.01
CA ARG A 20 -5.71 4.61 4.41
C ARG A 20 -4.67 5.73 4.48
N ALA A 21 -4.06 5.95 5.66
CA ALA A 21 -3.02 6.97 5.81
C ALA A 21 -1.80 6.70 4.92
N ILE A 22 -1.39 5.44 4.76
CA ILE A 22 -0.31 5.06 3.83
C ILE A 22 -0.72 5.35 2.38
N TYR A 23 -1.95 5.00 1.99
CA TYR A 23 -2.44 5.25 0.65
C TYR A 23 -2.52 6.75 0.31
N ASP A 24 -3.08 7.55 1.22
CA ASP A 24 -3.15 9.01 1.06
C ASP A 24 -1.75 9.61 0.90
N CYS A 25 -0.76 9.13 1.66
CA CYS A 25 0.64 9.55 1.52
C CYS A 25 1.25 9.17 0.16
N ILE A 26 0.92 8.00 -0.40
CA ILE A 26 1.38 7.58 -1.74
C ILE A 26 0.75 8.43 -2.84
N LEU A 27 -0.50 8.87 -2.65
CA LEU A 27 -1.17 9.78 -3.59
C LEU A 27 -0.51 11.16 -3.61
N ASP A 28 -0.12 11.68 -2.45
CA ASP A 28 0.59 12.95 -2.34
C ASP A 28 2.03 12.88 -2.88
N PHE A 29 2.69 11.73 -2.72
CA PHE A 29 4.10 11.51 -3.08
C PHE A 29 4.32 10.23 -3.92
N PRO A 30 3.88 10.21 -5.20
CA PRO A 30 3.98 9.03 -6.04
C PRO A 30 5.43 8.69 -6.39
N GLY A 31 5.81 7.42 -6.23
CA GLY A 31 7.15 6.90 -6.55
C GLY A 31 8.18 7.03 -5.44
N GLU A 32 7.79 7.56 -4.29
CA GLU A 32 8.64 7.62 -3.10
C GLU A 32 8.87 6.25 -2.47
N THR A 33 9.90 6.20 -1.61
CA THR A 33 10.36 4.96 -0.98
C THR A 33 9.56 4.60 0.28
N VAL A 34 9.55 3.33 0.67
CA VAL A 34 8.97 2.92 1.96
C VAL A 34 9.64 3.62 3.15
N SER A 35 10.94 3.91 3.06
CA SER A 35 11.65 4.71 4.07
C SER A 35 11.09 6.14 4.19
N PHE A 36 10.67 6.73 3.07
CA PHE A 36 9.98 8.02 3.07
C PHE A 36 8.61 7.90 3.74
N LEU A 37 7.81 6.88 3.39
CA LEU A 37 6.52 6.63 4.03
C LEU A 37 6.64 6.43 5.54
N PHE A 38 7.68 5.73 6.00
CA PHE A 38 8.00 5.59 7.42
C PHE A 38 8.24 6.93 8.10
N ARG A 39 9.03 7.81 7.47
CA ARG A 39 9.34 9.13 7.99
C ARG A 39 8.11 10.04 8.05
N GLU A 40 7.28 10.03 7.01
CA GLU A 40 6.12 10.92 6.92
C GLU A 40 4.96 10.46 7.80
N THR A 41 4.70 9.15 7.86
CA THR A 41 3.53 8.63 8.56
C THR A 41 3.81 8.23 10.01
N GLY A 42 5.08 8.01 10.37
CA GLY A 42 5.51 7.58 11.70
C GLY A 42 5.08 6.15 12.07
N TYR A 43 4.45 5.41 11.16
CA TYR A 43 4.02 4.03 11.42
C TYR A 43 5.20 3.06 11.40
N PRO A 44 5.15 1.96 12.18
CA PRO A 44 6.18 0.93 12.12
C PRO A 44 6.31 0.33 10.73
N MET A 45 7.55 0.02 10.31
CA MET A 45 7.86 -0.57 9.00
C MET A 45 6.98 -1.79 8.67
N LEU A 46 6.76 -2.69 9.64
CA LEU A 46 5.89 -3.87 9.45
C LEU A 46 4.45 -3.51 9.10
N SER A 47 3.89 -2.46 9.74
CA SER A 47 2.53 -1.99 9.47
C SER A 47 2.42 -1.35 8.10
N ILE A 48 3.48 -0.66 7.66
CA ILE A 48 3.56 -0.07 6.33
C ILE A 48 3.61 -1.19 5.28
N LEU A 49 4.47 -2.19 5.44
CA LEU A 49 4.56 -3.31 4.51
C LEU A 49 3.26 -4.12 4.43
N ASP A 50 2.58 -4.35 5.56
CA ASP A 50 1.24 -4.98 5.59
C ASP A 50 0.19 -4.13 4.86
N ALA A 51 0.24 -2.80 5.01
CA ALA A 51 -0.63 -1.89 4.27
C ALA A 51 -0.34 -1.91 2.77
N LEU A 52 0.93 -1.85 2.36
CA LEU A 52 1.35 -1.89 0.96
C LEU A 52 0.91 -3.18 0.27
N ASN A 53 1.10 -4.33 0.91
CA ASN A 53 0.66 -5.61 0.37
C ASN A 53 -0.87 -5.64 0.17
N ARG A 54 -1.66 -5.13 1.13
CA ARG A 54 -3.12 -5.05 0.98
C ARG A 54 -3.55 -4.11 -0.14
N LEU A 55 -2.88 -2.96 -0.28
CA LEU A 55 -3.20 -1.99 -1.32
C LEU A 55 -2.86 -2.55 -2.71
N GLU A 56 -1.74 -3.25 -2.84
CA GLU A 56 -1.34 -3.90 -4.09
C GLU A 56 -2.24 -5.09 -4.45
N GLU A 57 -2.61 -5.94 -3.48
CA GLU A 57 -3.59 -7.03 -3.67
C GLU A 57 -4.95 -6.52 -4.17
N GLN A 58 -5.30 -5.28 -3.81
CA GLN A 58 -6.53 -4.62 -4.22
C GLN A 58 -6.36 -3.76 -5.49
N ASN A 59 -5.18 -3.78 -6.11
CA ASN A 59 -4.79 -2.99 -7.28
C ASN A 59 -4.84 -1.46 -7.09
N PHE A 60 -4.79 -0.95 -5.86
CA PHE A 60 -4.74 0.51 -5.61
C PHE A 60 -3.36 1.10 -5.88
N ILE A 61 -2.29 0.31 -5.71
CA ILE A 61 -0.92 0.72 -5.93
C ILE A 61 -0.13 -0.39 -6.63
N VAL A 62 1.03 -0.02 -7.18
CA VAL A 62 2.08 -0.92 -7.66
C VAL A 62 3.33 -0.67 -6.83
N VAL A 63 3.98 -1.72 -6.33
CA VAL A 63 5.21 -1.61 -5.54
C VAL A 63 6.39 -2.19 -6.32
N ASP A 64 7.35 -1.34 -6.67
CA ASP A 64 8.62 -1.75 -7.26
C ASP A 64 9.54 -2.35 -6.19
N ARG A 65 9.75 -3.67 -6.29
CA ARG A 65 10.59 -4.48 -5.40
C ARG A 65 11.90 -4.91 -6.05
N SER A 66 12.43 -4.11 -6.97
CA SER A 66 13.71 -4.39 -7.64
C SER A 66 14.92 -4.41 -6.69
N TYR A 67 14.75 -3.96 -5.45
CA TYR A 67 15.79 -3.87 -4.42
C TYR A 67 15.63 -4.99 -3.38
N VAL A 68 16.72 -5.34 -2.69
CA VAL A 68 16.68 -6.34 -1.59
C VAL A 68 16.15 -5.73 -0.29
N ASP A 69 16.38 -4.43 -0.08
CA ASP A 69 15.95 -3.70 1.12
C ASP A 69 14.50 -3.21 0.96
N PRO A 70 13.57 -3.61 1.85
CA PRO A 70 12.19 -3.12 1.86
C PRO A 70 12.08 -1.60 1.99
N GLY A 71 13.03 -0.96 2.66
CA GLY A 71 13.08 0.48 2.79
C GLY A 71 13.28 1.21 1.46
N CYS A 72 13.77 0.52 0.43
CA CYS A 72 14.02 1.06 -0.91
C CYS A 72 12.90 0.77 -1.91
N TYR A 73 11.86 0.01 -1.54
CA TYR A 73 10.76 -0.24 -2.46
C TYR A 73 10.06 1.08 -2.79
N ARG A 74 9.70 1.26 -4.06
CA ARG A 74 9.00 2.46 -4.51
C ARG A 74 7.54 2.16 -4.73
N CYS A 75 6.68 3.04 -4.25
CA CYS A 75 5.24 2.85 -4.28
C CYS A 75 4.61 3.84 -5.25
N TYR A 76 3.87 3.34 -6.23
CA TYR A 76 3.18 4.14 -7.23
C TYR A 76 1.69 3.90 -7.12
N PRO A 77 0.83 4.93 -7.13
CA PRO A 77 -0.60 4.70 -7.26
C PRO A 77 -0.90 4.08 -8.62
N THR A 78 -1.83 3.14 -8.67
CA THR A 78 -2.33 2.62 -9.94
C THR A 78 -3.20 3.71 -10.55
N LEU A 79 -2.67 4.38 -11.58
CA LEU A 79 -3.44 5.32 -12.40
C LEU A 79 -4.42 4.50 -13.25
N ASP A 80 -5.64 4.34 -12.76
CA ASP A 80 -6.80 4.11 -13.62
C ASP A 80 -7.18 5.43 -14.32
#